data_AF-A0A381IAM1-F1
#
_entry.id   AF-A0A381IAM1-F1
#
_cell.length_a   1.000
_cell.length_b   1.000
_cell.length_c   1.000
_cell.angle_alpha   90.00
_cell.angle_beta   90.00
_cell.angle_gamma   90.00
#
_symmetry.space_group_name_H-M   'P 1'
#
loop_
_entity.id
_entity.type
_entity.pdbx_description
1 polymer ?
#
loop_
_entity_poly.entity_id
_entity_poly.type
_entity_poly.pdbx_seq_one_letter_code
_entity_poly.pdbx_strand_id
1 'polypeptide(L)'
;MYNVLQTPVFGIIVTIVFFNLGRYIQRKTSNPICNPLLIAIVGIILFLSISKIPYENYKIGADSLNFFLGPVTVVLAVPLYKQFELFKKHMFEIIVGIGCGIVISFVSVLIIGKIANSDVSIINSLIPKSITTPMGISLANSLNGIESITQFVAIIFTGIFGGMVASTVFKLGNINHPVAKGIALGTSAHALGTTKGF
;
A
#
# COMPACT_ATOMS: atom_id res chain seq x y z
N MET A 1 -38.67 1.92 4.70
CA MET A 1 -38.05 2.05 3.37
C MET A 1 -36.56 1.75 3.56
N TYR A 2 -36.07 0.60 3.09
CA TYR A 2 -34.67 0.21 3.29
C TYR A 2 -33.77 1.20 2.55
N ASN A 3 -32.97 1.98 3.29
CA ASN A 3 -31.96 2.82 2.69
C ASN A 3 -30.86 1.92 2.11
N VAL A 4 -30.97 1.60 0.83
CA VAL A 4 -29.98 0.78 0.09
C VAL A 4 -28.56 1.31 0.28
N LEU A 5 -28.42 2.62 0.46
CA LEU A 5 -27.16 3.32 0.72
C LEU A 5 -26.49 2.95 2.06
N GLN A 6 -27.24 2.46 3.05
CA GLN A 6 -26.72 2.09 4.37
C GLN A 6 -26.45 0.57 4.50
N THR A 7 -26.40 -0.13 3.37
CA THR A 7 -26.13 -1.57 3.35
C THR A 7 -24.65 -1.83 3.05
N PRO A 8 -24.04 -2.89 3.62
CA PRO A 8 -22.67 -3.30 3.26
C PRO A 8 -22.51 -3.54 1.75
N VAL A 9 -23.59 -4.02 1.12
CA VAL A 9 -23.66 -4.32 -0.32
C VAL A 9 -23.34 -3.07 -1.16
N PHE A 10 -23.82 -1.88 -0.76
CA PHE A 10 -23.54 -0.64 -1.49
C PHE A 10 -22.04 -0.35 -1.57
N GLY A 11 -21.33 -0.30 -0.43
CA GLY A 11 -19.89 0.01 -0.40
C GLY A 11 -19.05 -1.05 -1.13
N ILE A 12 -19.43 -2.33 -1.02
CA ILE A 12 -18.76 -3.42 -1.74
C ILE A 12 -18.93 -3.26 -3.26
N ILE A 13 -20.15 -3.05 -3.75
CA ILE A 13 -20.43 -2.88 -5.18
C ILE A 13 -19.69 -1.66 -5.73
N VAL A 14 -19.76 -0.52 -5.06
CA VAL A 14 -19.05 0.71 -5.46
C VAL A 14 -17.56 0.42 -5.61
N THR A 15 -16.94 -0.24 -4.61
CA THR A 15 -15.52 -0.58 -4.66
C THR A 15 -15.18 -1.49 -5.84
N ILE A 16 -15.96 -2.55 -6.06
CA ILE A 16 -15.75 -3.52 -7.14
C ILE A 16 -15.90 -2.85 -8.52
N VAL A 17 -16.92 -2.01 -8.70
CA VAL A 17 -17.18 -1.30 -9.97
C VAL A 17 -16.02 -0.37 -10.30
N PHE A 18 -15.63 0.50 -9.38
CA PHE A 18 -14.54 1.46 -9.61
C PHE A 18 -13.19 0.78 -9.80
N PHE A 19 -12.92 -0.33 -9.10
CA PHE A 19 -11.71 -1.12 -9.32
C PHE A 19 -11.70 -1.78 -10.71
N ASN A 20 -12.82 -2.34 -11.17
CA ASN A 20 -12.92 -2.91 -12.52
C ASN A 20 -12.80 -1.84 -13.61
N LEU A 21 -13.40 -0.67 -13.42
CA LEU A 21 -13.20 0.48 -14.32
C LEU A 21 -11.74 0.91 -14.36
N GLY A 22 -11.08 1.02 -13.19
CA GLY A 22 -9.66 1.32 -13.11
C GLY A 22 -8.79 0.30 -13.85
N ARG A 23 -9.11 -1.00 -13.72
CA ARG A 23 -8.45 -2.07 -14.47
C ARG A 23 -8.69 -1.97 -15.97
N TYR A 24 -9.90 -1.66 -16.39
CA TYR A 24 -10.23 -1.49 -17.81
C TYR A 24 -9.46 -0.32 -18.42
N ILE A 25 -9.39 0.81 -17.71
CA ILE A 25 -8.61 1.98 -18.11
C ILE A 25 -7.12 1.63 -18.18
N GLN A 26 -6.57 0.97 -17.15
CA GLN A 26 -5.16 0.56 -17.17
C GLN A 26 -4.84 -0.31 -18.39
N ARG A 27 -5.69 -1.28 -18.72
CA ARG A 27 -5.49 -2.17 -19.88
C ARG A 27 -5.55 -1.42 -21.20
N LYS A 28 -6.41 -0.40 -21.33
CA LYS A 28 -6.54 0.39 -22.55
C LYS A 28 -5.38 1.36 -22.74
N THR A 29 -4.91 1.98 -21.66
CA THR A 29 -3.87 3.01 -21.72
C THR A 29 -2.46 2.40 -21.71
N SER A 30 -2.28 1.17 -21.20
CA SER A 30 -1.00 0.48 -21.02
C SER A 30 0.08 1.30 -20.30
N ASN A 31 -0.31 2.39 -19.63
CA ASN A 31 0.59 3.30 -18.96
C ASN A 31 0.83 2.79 -17.51
N PRO A 32 2.09 2.57 -17.10
CA PRO A 32 2.43 2.16 -15.73
C PRO A 32 1.93 3.11 -14.63
N ILE A 33 1.65 4.38 -14.97
CA ILE A 33 1.13 5.40 -14.05
C ILE A 33 -0.35 5.15 -13.72
N CYS A 34 -1.09 4.50 -14.62
CA CYS A 34 -2.50 4.20 -14.46
C CYS A 34 -2.69 2.97 -13.55
N ASN A 35 -2.34 3.07 -12.26
CA ASN A 35 -2.60 2.00 -11.30
C ASN A 35 -4.12 1.91 -11.02
N PRO A 36 -4.76 0.74 -11.23
CA PRO A 36 -6.20 0.54 -10.99
C PRO A 36 -6.63 0.94 -9.59
N LEU A 37 -5.75 0.75 -8.61
CA LEU A 37 -6.00 1.08 -7.21
C LEU A 37 -6.14 2.60 -7.02
N LEU A 38 -5.24 3.39 -7.60
CA LEU A 38 -5.34 4.86 -7.56
C LEU A 38 -6.59 5.36 -8.29
N ILE A 39 -6.87 4.80 -9.47
CA ILE A 39 -8.04 5.17 -10.27
C ILE A 39 -9.32 4.89 -9.48
N ALA A 40 -9.39 3.73 -8.81
CA ALA A 40 -10.53 3.39 -7.98
C ALA A 40 -10.71 4.36 -6.81
N ILE A 41 -9.63 4.68 -6.08
CA ILE A 41 -9.69 5.62 -4.95
C ILE A 41 -10.19 7.00 -5.41
N VAL A 42 -9.55 7.57 -6.44
CA VAL A 42 -9.95 8.88 -6.98
C VAL A 42 -11.39 8.85 -7.50
N GLY A 43 -11.77 7.78 -8.22
CA GLY A 43 -13.11 7.59 -8.75
C GLY A 43 -14.18 7.53 -7.66
N ILE A 44 -13.93 6.78 -6.58
CA ILE A 44 -14.85 6.66 -5.44
C ILE A 44 -14.97 8.01 -4.72
N ILE A 45 -13.86 8.71 -4.47
CA ILE A 45 -13.88 10.04 -3.82
C ILE A 45 -14.72 11.02 -4.65
N LEU A 46 -14.50 11.09 -5.97
CA LEU A 46 -15.27 11.95 -6.86
C LEU A 46 -16.75 11.55 -6.89
N PHE A 47 -17.05 10.26 -6.97
CA PHE A 47 -18.42 9.76 -6.99
C PHE A 47 -19.19 10.11 -5.72
N LEU A 48 -18.60 9.89 -4.54
CA LEU A 48 -19.22 10.23 -3.25
C LEU A 48 -19.38 11.74 -3.11
N SER A 49 -18.39 12.52 -3.54
CA SER A 49 -18.43 13.99 -3.47
C SER A 49 -19.51 14.59 -4.38
N ILE A 50 -19.59 14.15 -5.64
CA ILE A 50 -20.60 14.62 -6.62
C ILE A 50 -22.00 14.19 -6.21
N SER A 51 -22.15 12.95 -5.74
CA SER A 51 -23.44 12.40 -5.32
C SER A 51 -23.87 12.86 -3.93
N LYS A 52 -22.99 13.60 -3.21
CA LYS A 52 -23.18 14.05 -1.82
C LYS A 52 -23.55 12.92 -0.85
N ILE A 53 -23.03 11.71 -1.10
CA ILE A 53 -23.28 10.55 -0.23
C ILE A 53 -22.31 10.62 0.95
N PRO A 54 -22.79 10.53 2.20
CA PRO A 54 -21.91 10.49 3.37
C PRO A 54 -20.89 9.36 3.28
N TYR A 55 -19.63 9.66 3.59
CA TYR A 55 -18.55 8.65 3.61
C TYR A 55 -18.88 7.48 4.54
N GLU A 56 -19.56 7.74 5.65
CA GLU A 56 -19.98 6.70 6.61
C GLU A 56 -20.81 5.59 5.97
N ASN A 57 -21.68 5.93 5.03
CA ASN A 57 -22.51 4.97 4.31
C ASN A 57 -21.68 4.03 3.42
N TYR A 58 -20.66 4.57 2.75
CA TYR A 58 -19.69 3.77 2.01
C TYR A 58 -18.82 2.93 2.94
N LYS A 59 -18.40 3.51 4.07
CA LYS A 59 -17.50 2.89 5.04
C LYS A 59 -18.06 1.57 5.59
N ILE A 60 -19.36 1.46 5.81
CA ILE A 60 -20.02 0.21 6.25
C ILE A 60 -19.65 -0.98 5.32
N GLY A 61 -19.70 -0.78 4.00
CA GLY A 61 -19.29 -1.80 3.04
C GLY A 61 -17.77 -1.96 2.93
N ALA A 62 -17.02 -0.86 3.04
CA ALA A 62 -15.56 -0.89 3.03
C ALA A 62 -14.99 -1.66 4.23
N ASP A 63 -15.59 -1.56 5.42
CA ASP A 63 -15.17 -2.27 6.63
C ASP A 63 -15.37 -3.79 6.49
N SER A 64 -16.39 -4.20 5.74
CA SER A 64 -16.57 -5.61 5.37
C SER A 64 -15.41 -6.13 4.50
N LEU A 65 -14.87 -5.30 3.61
CA LEU A 65 -13.66 -5.63 2.83
C LEU A 65 -12.40 -5.58 3.69
N ASN A 66 -12.30 -4.63 4.64
CA ASN A 66 -11.18 -4.55 5.58
C ASN A 66 -11.08 -5.82 6.44
N PHE A 67 -12.20 -6.42 6.84
CA PHE A 67 -12.20 -7.70 7.55
C PHE A 67 -11.45 -8.81 6.80
N PHE A 68 -11.59 -8.88 5.47
CA PHE A 68 -10.91 -9.89 4.64
C PHE A 68 -9.40 -9.68 4.54
N LEU A 69 -8.86 -8.52 4.94
CA LEU A 69 -7.41 -8.29 4.97
C LEU A 69 -6.69 -9.24 5.95
N GLY A 70 -7.34 -9.60 7.06
CA GLY A 70 -6.80 -10.56 8.03
C GLY A 70 -6.59 -11.95 7.40
N PRO A 71 -7.64 -12.62 6.89
CA PRO A 71 -7.53 -13.89 6.18
C PRO A 71 -6.54 -13.85 5.00
N VAL A 72 -6.53 -12.77 4.20
CA VAL A 72 -5.56 -12.60 3.10
C VAL A 72 -4.13 -12.62 3.63
N THR A 73 -3.86 -11.96 4.76
CA THR A 73 -2.52 -11.95 5.38
C THR A 73 -2.07 -13.35 5.80
N VAL A 74 -2.99 -14.18 6.31
CA VAL A 74 -2.69 -15.59 6.65
C VAL A 74 -2.41 -16.40 5.39
N VAL A 75 -3.22 -16.22 4.34
CA VAL A 75 -3.05 -16.94 3.06
C VAL A 75 -1.72 -16.59 2.38
N LEU A 76 -1.20 -15.37 2.56
CA LEU A 76 0.12 -14.97 2.06
C LEU A 76 1.28 -15.77 2.69
N ALA A 77 1.08 -16.48 3.80
CA ALA A 77 2.07 -17.41 4.33
C ALA A 77 2.30 -18.63 3.41
N VAL A 78 1.28 -19.04 2.64
CA VAL A 78 1.37 -20.20 1.73
C VAL A 78 2.43 -20.01 0.62
N PRO A 79 2.45 -18.92 -0.17
CA PRO A 79 3.49 -18.71 -1.17
C PRO A 79 4.88 -18.56 -0.53
N LEU A 80 4.98 -17.95 0.66
CA LEU A 80 6.25 -17.84 1.39
C LEU A 80 6.78 -19.23 1.79
N TYR A 81 5.90 -20.10 2.29
CA TYR A 81 6.24 -21.48 2.63
C TYR A 81 6.70 -22.29 1.41
N LYS A 82 6.02 -22.13 0.26
CA LYS A 82 6.44 -22.78 -0.99
C LYS A 82 7.83 -22.34 -1.48
N GLN A 83 8.25 -21.13 -1.13
CA GLN A 83 9.57 -20.57 -1.48
C GLN A 83 10.54 -20.55 -0.29
N PHE A 84 10.25 -21.33 0.77
CA PHE A 84 11.00 -21.26 2.02
C PHE A 84 12.48 -21.68 1.86
N GLU A 85 12.77 -22.63 0.98
CA GLU A 85 14.17 -23.02 0.68
C GLU A 85 14.97 -21.88 0.05
N LEU A 86 14.37 -21.13 -0.87
CA LEU A 86 15.01 -19.95 -1.47
C LEU A 86 15.20 -18.84 -0.43
N PHE A 87 14.20 -18.65 0.45
CA PHE A 87 14.29 -17.71 1.55
C PHE A 87 15.43 -18.07 2.50
N LYS A 88 15.54 -19.34 2.90
CA LYS A 88 16.59 -19.84 3.78
C LYS A 88 17.98 -19.65 3.18
N LYS A 89 18.12 -19.86 1.86
CA LYS A 89 19.38 -19.66 1.12
C LYS A 89 19.88 -18.21 1.17
N HIS A 90 18.97 -17.23 1.16
CA HIS A 90 19.30 -15.81 1.15
C HIS A 90 18.90 -15.08 2.45
N MET A 91 18.72 -15.82 3.54
CA MET A 91 18.16 -15.28 4.78
C MET A 91 19.03 -14.18 5.38
N PHE A 92 20.35 -14.31 5.27
CA PHE A 92 21.27 -13.30 5.78
C PHE A 92 21.12 -11.98 5.02
N GLU A 93 21.10 -12.03 3.69
CA GLU A 93 20.95 -10.88 2.81
C GLU A 93 19.59 -10.21 3.00
N ILE A 94 18.53 -11.01 3.19
CA ILE A 94 17.18 -10.51 3.46
C ILE A 94 17.12 -9.77 4.80
N ILE A 95 17.65 -10.37 5.89
CA ILE A 95 17.60 -9.77 7.22
C ILE A 95 18.40 -8.47 7.26
N VAL A 96 19.63 -8.47 6.72
CA VAL A 96 20.47 -7.27 6.68
C VAL A 96 19.83 -6.18 5.81
N GLY A 97 19.33 -6.55 4.62
CA GLY A 97 18.69 -5.59 3.72
C GLY A 97 17.42 -4.96 4.30
N ILE A 98 16.55 -5.76 4.91
CA ILE A 98 15.35 -5.28 5.61
C ILE A 98 15.76 -4.41 6.81
N GLY A 99 16.70 -4.86 7.64
CA GLY A 99 17.16 -4.12 8.81
C GLY A 99 17.70 -2.74 8.46
N CYS A 100 18.62 -2.66 7.49
CA CYS A 100 19.12 -1.39 7.00
C CYS A 100 18.01 -0.51 6.42
N GLY A 101 17.11 -1.08 5.61
CA GLY A 101 16.02 -0.33 5.01
C GLY A 101 15.01 0.22 6.03
N ILE A 102 14.72 -0.52 7.09
CA ILE A 102 13.88 -0.05 8.21
C ILE A 102 14.56 1.13 8.90
N VAL A 103 15.82 1.00 9.30
CA VAL A 103 16.55 2.07 9.99
C VAL A 103 16.59 3.34 9.14
N ILE A 104 16.95 3.22 7.86
CA ILE A 104 17.01 4.36 6.94
C ILE A 104 15.62 4.99 6.77
N SER A 105 14.57 4.17 6.64
CA SER A 105 13.19 4.64 6.51
C SER A 105 12.74 5.43 7.74
N PHE A 106 12.96 4.89 8.94
CA PHE A 106 12.63 5.56 10.20
C PHE A 106 13.37 6.89 10.35
N VAL A 107 14.70 6.87 10.16
CA VAL A 107 15.53 8.08 10.29
C VAL A 107 15.12 9.13 9.27
N SER A 108 14.82 8.72 8.03
CA SER A 108 14.36 9.63 6.97
C SER A 108 13.02 10.29 7.31
N VAL A 109 12.04 9.52 7.80
CA VAL A 109 10.73 10.08 8.20
C VAL A 109 10.89 11.07 9.36
N LEU A 110 11.74 10.77 10.35
CA LEU A 110 11.97 11.67 11.49
C LEU A 110 12.69 12.95 11.07
N ILE A 111 13.74 12.86 10.25
CA ILE A 111 14.49 14.02 9.77
C ILE A 111 13.58 14.91 8.92
N ILE A 112 12.89 14.34 7.93
CA ILE A 112 12.01 15.09 7.04
C ILE A 112 10.84 15.70 7.84
N GLY A 113 10.22 14.93 8.73
CA GLY A 113 9.13 15.41 9.58
C GLY A 113 9.54 16.58 10.47
N LYS A 114 10.76 16.53 11.03
CA LYS A 114 11.32 17.62 11.85
C LYS A 114 11.63 18.86 11.00
N ILE A 115 12.22 18.69 9.81
CA ILE A 115 12.50 19.81 8.90
C ILE A 115 11.20 20.47 8.41
N ALA A 116 10.19 19.66 8.09
CA ALA A 116 8.88 20.13 7.66
C ALA A 116 8.01 20.67 8.81
N ASN A 117 8.53 20.67 10.06
CA ASN A 117 7.82 21.08 11.27
C ASN A 117 6.41 20.46 11.38
N SER A 118 6.31 19.18 11.03
CA SER A 118 5.04 18.45 10.97
C SER A 118 4.57 18.00 12.34
N ASP A 119 3.24 17.92 12.51
CA ASP A 119 2.64 17.40 13.74
C ASP A 119 3.07 15.96 14.02
N VAL A 120 3.20 15.63 15.31
CA VAL A 120 3.58 14.30 15.78
C VAL A 120 2.61 13.23 15.28
N SER A 121 1.31 13.56 15.17
CA SER A 121 0.28 12.66 14.62
C SER A 121 0.56 12.30 13.15
N ILE A 122 1.02 13.25 12.34
CA ILE A 122 1.40 13.02 10.94
C ILE A 122 2.65 12.16 10.89
N ILE A 123 3.68 12.47 11.69
CA ILE A 123 4.91 11.67 11.75
C ILE A 123 4.59 10.22 12.14
N ASN A 124 3.76 10.02 13.16
CA ASN A 124 3.34 8.69 13.62
C ASN A 124 2.56 7.92 12.56
N SER A 125 1.85 8.63 11.67
CA SER A 125 1.16 8.02 10.51
C SER A 125 2.11 7.58 9.41
N LEU A 126 3.28 8.23 9.29
CA LEU A 126 4.27 7.95 8.24
C LEU A 126 5.29 6.88 8.63
N ILE A 127 5.52 6.68 9.92
CA ILE A 127 6.41 5.62 10.45
C ILE A 127 6.08 4.23 9.88
N PRO A 128 4.82 3.74 9.93
CA PRO A 128 4.48 2.39 9.46
C PRO A 128 4.42 2.25 7.93
N LYS A 129 4.99 3.17 7.14
CA LYS A 129 4.89 3.16 5.66
C LYS A 129 5.38 1.88 4.96
N SER A 130 6.35 1.18 5.56
CA SER A 130 7.02 0.00 4.98
C SER A 130 6.45 -1.33 5.48
N ILE A 131 5.36 -1.29 6.26
CA ILE A 131 4.69 -2.46 6.82
C ILE A 131 3.46 -2.79 5.98
N THR A 132 3.07 -4.07 5.91
CA THR A 132 1.85 -4.51 5.24
C THR A 132 0.63 -3.77 5.77
N THR A 133 -0.21 -3.28 4.86
CA THR A 133 -1.32 -2.35 5.15
C THR A 133 -2.10 -2.66 6.41
N PRO A 134 -2.54 -3.91 6.68
CA PRO A 134 -3.30 -4.20 7.89
C PRO A 134 -2.48 -3.98 9.17
N MET A 135 -1.25 -4.48 9.19
CA MET A 135 -0.32 -4.30 10.31
C MET A 135 0.12 -2.83 10.47
N GLY A 136 0.29 -2.12 9.36
CA GLY A 136 0.66 -0.70 9.36
C GLY A 136 -0.44 0.19 9.93
N ILE A 137 -1.70 -0.07 9.59
CA ILE A 137 -2.86 0.63 10.16
C ILE A 137 -2.97 0.32 11.66
N SER A 138 -2.83 -0.94 12.07
CA SER A 138 -2.84 -1.30 13.50
C SER A 138 -1.73 -0.60 14.28
N LEU A 139 -0.52 -0.53 13.73
CA LEU A 139 0.60 0.17 14.38
C LEU A 139 0.36 1.69 14.45
N ALA A 140 -0.13 2.30 13.37
CA ALA A 140 -0.48 3.73 13.37
C ALA A 140 -1.49 4.05 14.47
N ASN A 141 -2.52 3.21 14.65
CA ASN A 141 -3.52 3.38 15.70
C ASN A 141 -2.90 3.31 17.10
N SER A 142 -2.00 2.36 17.34
CA SER A 142 -1.27 2.29 18.61
C SER A 142 -0.38 3.51 18.86
N LEU A 143 0.08 4.19 17.80
CA LEU A 143 0.89 5.40 17.87
C LEU A 143 0.06 6.69 17.83
N ASN A 144 -1.28 6.63 17.90
CA ASN A 144 -2.18 7.78 17.71
C ASN A 144 -1.97 8.52 16.37
N GLY A 145 -1.62 7.78 15.33
CA GLY A 145 -1.58 8.25 13.95
C GLY A 145 -2.97 8.31 13.31
N ILE A 146 -3.04 8.90 12.13
CA ILE A 146 -4.24 9.04 11.32
C ILE A 146 -4.24 7.90 10.29
N GLU A 147 -5.21 6.98 10.41
CA GLU A 147 -5.35 5.81 9.53
C GLU A 147 -5.36 6.19 8.04
N SER A 148 -6.14 7.20 7.68
CA SER A 148 -6.30 7.65 6.30
C SER A 148 -4.98 8.11 5.67
N ILE A 149 -4.13 8.80 6.44
CA ILE A 149 -2.80 9.24 5.99
C ILE A 149 -1.88 8.04 5.85
N THR A 150 -1.89 7.16 6.86
CA THR A 150 -1.08 5.93 6.86
C THR A 150 -1.38 5.08 5.62
N GLN A 151 -2.65 4.81 5.36
CA GLN A 151 -3.07 3.94 4.27
C GLN A 151 -2.78 4.58 2.89
N PHE A 152 -3.26 5.81 2.67
CA PHE A 152 -3.19 6.42 1.35
C PHE A 152 -1.81 7.00 1.03
N VAL A 153 -1.28 7.85 1.91
CA VAL A 153 -0.04 8.58 1.68
C VAL A 153 1.15 7.70 2.01
N ALA A 154 1.16 7.09 3.21
CA ALA A 154 2.34 6.36 3.66
C ALA A 154 2.53 5.06 2.90
N ILE A 155 1.49 4.25 2.67
CA ILE A 155 1.64 2.91 2.10
C ILE A 155 1.37 2.87 0.59
N ILE A 156 0.18 3.33 0.14
CA ILE A 156 -0.23 3.20 -1.27
C ILE A 156 0.62 4.10 -2.16
N PHE A 157 0.72 5.39 -1.82
CA PHE A 157 1.42 6.35 -2.66
C PHE A 157 2.92 6.04 -2.74
N THR A 158 3.57 5.76 -1.61
CA THR A 158 5.00 5.38 -1.61
C THR A 158 5.25 4.09 -2.37
N GLY A 159 4.35 3.10 -2.28
CA GLY A 159 4.51 1.83 -2.99
C GLY A 159 4.44 1.99 -4.50
N ILE A 160 3.50 2.81 -4.99
CA ILE A 160 3.35 3.09 -6.41
C ILE A 160 4.53 3.94 -6.91
N PHE A 161 4.87 5.00 -6.18
CA PHE A 161 5.98 5.87 -6.53
C PHE A 161 7.31 5.12 -6.54
N GLY A 162 7.56 4.29 -5.52
CA GLY A 162 8.74 3.44 -5.43
C GLY A 162 8.83 2.45 -6.60
N GLY A 163 7.74 1.80 -6.99
CA GLY A 163 7.71 0.92 -8.16
C GLY A 163 7.96 1.65 -9.50
N MET A 164 7.55 2.92 -9.61
CA MET A 164 7.82 3.74 -10.80
C MET A 164 9.30 4.11 -10.90
N VAL A 165 9.90 4.54 -9.78
CA VAL A 165 11.27 5.05 -9.72
C VAL A 165 12.32 3.91 -9.65
N ALA A 166 11.94 2.73 -9.19
CA ALA A 166 12.84 1.59 -8.99
C ALA A 166 13.67 1.22 -10.23
N SER A 167 13.05 1.20 -11.42
CA SER A 167 13.77 0.86 -12.65
C SER A 167 14.91 1.84 -12.97
N THR A 168 14.71 3.13 -12.69
CA THR A 168 15.72 4.17 -12.86
C THR A 168 16.83 4.03 -11.82
N VAL A 169 16.45 3.79 -10.56
CA VAL A 169 17.41 3.63 -9.45
C VAL A 169 18.29 2.40 -9.65
N PHE A 170 17.71 1.27 -10.07
CA PHE A 170 18.49 0.05 -10.32
C PHE A 170 19.44 0.18 -11.51
N LYS A 171 19.04 0.91 -12.57
CA LYS A 171 19.94 1.22 -13.68
C LYS A 171 21.07 2.14 -13.26
N LEU A 172 20.78 3.20 -12.50
CA LEU A 172 21.78 4.14 -12.03
C LEU A 172 22.78 3.49 -11.05
N GLY A 173 22.28 2.61 -10.18
CA GLY A 173 23.10 1.86 -9.23
C GLY A 173 23.74 0.59 -9.78
N ASN A 174 23.58 0.28 -11.09
CA ASN A 174 24.04 -0.97 -11.72
C ASN A 174 23.67 -2.25 -10.94
N ILE A 175 22.50 -2.24 -10.29
CA ILE A 175 22.02 -3.39 -9.51
C ILE A 175 21.35 -4.36 -10.46
N ASN A 176 22.00 -5.50 -10.72
CA ASN A 176 21.48 -6.53 -11.63
C ASN A 176 20.94 -7.77 -10.91
N HIS A 177 21.32 -8.00 -9.66
CA HIS A 177 20.96 -9.22 -8.94
C HIS A 177 19.45 -9.24 -8.59
N PRO A 178 18.70 -10.28 -8.99
CA PRO A 178 17.25 -10.33 -8.82
C PRO A 178 16.82 -10.30 -7.35
N VAL A 179 17.55 -10.99 -6.47
CA VAL A 179 17.26 -10.98 -5.02
C VAL A 179 17.49 -9.58 -4.42
N ALA A 180 18.52 -8.86 -4.86
CA ALA A 180 18.80 -7.52 -4.35
C ALA A 180 17.72 -6.52 -4.79
N LYS A 181 17.28 -6.60 -6.06
CA LYS A 181 16.13 -5.82 -6.55
C LYS A 181 14.86 -6.15 -5.78
N GLY A 182 14.61 -7.43 -5.53
CA GLY A 182 13.46 -7.91 -4.77
C GLY A 182 13.44 -7.38 -3.34
N ILE A 183 14.55 -7.47 -2.61
CA ILE A 183 14.68 -6.96 -1.23
C ILE A 183 14.54 -5.43 -1.21
N ALA A 184 15.19 -4.72 -2.13
CA ALA A 184 15.12 -3.26 -2.21
C ALA A 184 13.69 -2.78 -2.48
N LEU A 185 13.00 -3.35 -3.48
CA LEU A 185 11.60 -3.03 -3.77
C LEU A 185 10.67 -3.43 -2.64
N GLY A 186 10.82 -4.64 -2.09
CA GLY A 186 9.97 -5.13 -1.00
C GLY A 186 10.05 -4.25 0.25
N THR A 187 11.25 -3.74 0.57
CA THR A 187 11.49 -2.91 1.75
C THR A 187 11.07 -1.45 1.54
N SER A 188 11.23 -0.90 0.33
CA SER A 188 10.97 0.52 0.03
C SER A 188 9.57 0.82 -0.53
N ALA A 189 9.02 -0.09 -1.35
CA ALA A 189 7.83 0.12 -2.17
C ALA A 189 6.75 -0.96 -1.97
N HIS A 190 6.99 -1.91 -1.05
CA HIS A 190 6.06 -2.95 -0.67
C HIS A 190 5.58 -3.84 -1.85
N ALA A 191 4.60 -4.72 -1.63
CA ALA A 191 4.13 -5.66 -2.66
C ALA A 191 3.46 -4.97 -3.88
N LEU A 192 3.00 -3.72 -3.74
CA LEU A 192 2.44 -2.96 -4.86
C LEU A 192 3.53 -2.50 -5.83
N GLY A 193 4.73 -2.18 -5.33
CA GLY A 193 5.89 -1.81 -6.14
C GLY A 193 6.55 -2.98 -6.88
N THR A 194 6.31 -4.22 -6.47
CA THR A 194 6.86 -5.43 -7.10
C THR A 194 6.03 -5.96 -8.28
N THR A 195 4.91 -5.30 -8.60
CA THR A 195 4.00 -5.71 -9.69
C THR A 195 4.62 -5.64 -11.09
N LYS A 196 5.73 -4.90 -11.26
CA LYS A 196 6.62 -5.05 -12.42
C LYS A 196 7.58 -6.21 -12.15
N GLY A 197 7.19 -7.40 -12.59
CA GLY A 197 8.07 -8.56 -12.65
C GLY A 197 9.33 -8.21 -13.44
N PHE A 198 10.48 -8.37 -12.79
CA PHE A 198 11.76 -8.58 -13.46
C PHE A 198 11.94 -10.08 -13.70
#